data_AF-A0A7Y3G0L2-F1
#
_entry.id   AF-A0A7Y3G0L2-F1
#
_cell.length_a   1.000
_cell.length_b   1.000
_cell.length_c   1.000
_cell.angle_alpha   90.00
_cell.angle_beta   90.00
_cell.angle_gamma   90.00
#
_symmetry.space_group_name_H-M   'P 1'
#
loop_
_entity.id
_entity.type
_entity.pdbx_description
1 polymer ?
#
loop_
_entity_poly.entity_id
_entity_poly.type
_entity_poly.pdbx_seq_one_letter_code
_entity_poly.pdbx_strand_id
1 'polypeptide(L)'
;MADNNTIARPYARAIFEIANDAGTLTDWSASLAIAGQLLGDRNLVEYLGDPELSDERRFEFLSGLFDKAGSPLLAGDDKNGSNFLKLLIENDRAGVLPEISAHFEALKAEVENSVDAVVTSAVALSKEQLDEIATSLKKRLGREVRITTEIDETLIGGAVIRAGDVVIDGSLRARLNGLANALTK
;
A
#
# COMPACT_ATOMS: atom_id res chain seq x y z
N MET A 1 -8.13 -3.56 -17.83
CA MET A 1 -7.19 -3.81 -16.71
C MET A 1 -5.93 -2.94 -16.81
N ALA A 2 -5.30 -2.78 -17.98
CA ALA A 2 -4.15 -1.86 -18.13
C ALA A 2 -4.54 -0.36 -18.09
N ASP A 3 -5.76 -0.02 -18.53
CA ASP A 3 -6.20 1.38 -18.62
C ASP A 3 -6.50 1.99 -17.24
N ASN A 4 -7.15 1.23 -16.35
CA ASN A 4 -7.47 1.68 -14.98
C ASN A 4 -6.24 2.09 -14.18
N ASN A 5 -5.15 1.33 -14.30
CA ASN A 5 -3.90 1.62 -13.60
C ASN A 5 -3.27 2.93 -14.12
N THR A 6 -3.31 3.17 -15.43
CA THR A 6 -2.79 4.41 -16.04
C THR A 6 -3.63 5.63 -15.66
N ILE A 7 -4.94 5.44 -15.51
CA ILE A 7 -5.89 6.47 -15.09
C ILE A 7 -5.77 6.78 -13.59
N ALA A 8 -5.54 5.78 -12.74
CA ALA A 8 -5.46 5.94 -11.29
C ALA A 8 -4.24 6.73 -10.83
N ARG A 9 -3.09 6.59 -11.51
CA ARG A 9 -1.81 7.24 -11.14
C ARG A 9 -1.90 8.76 -10.98
N PRO A 10 -2.41 9.55 -11.94
CA PRO A 10 -2.51 11.00 -11.78
C PRO A 10 -3.44 11.42 -10.64
N TYR A 11 -4.53 10.69 -10.38
CA TYR A 11 -5.42 10.97 -9.26
C TYR A 11 -4.77 10.67 -7.92
N ALA A 12 -4.13 9.51 -7.80
CA ALA A 12 -3.39 9.12 -6.60
C ALA A 12 -2.30 10.15 -6.29
N ARG A 13 -1.58 10.63 -7.31
CA ARG A 13 -0.57 11.67 -7.17
C ARG A 13 -1.14 13.01 -6.73
N ALA A 14 -2.26 13.45 -7.30
CA ALA A 14 -2.88 14.73 -6.93
C ALA A 14 -3.34 14.73 -5.47
N ILE A 15 -3.99 13.66 -5.01
CA ILE A 15 -4.38 13.51 -3.60
C ILE A 15 -3.15 13.41 -2.71
N PHE A 16 -2.15 12.65 -3.14
CA PHE A 16 -0.89 12.52 -2.41
C PHE A 16 -0.24 13.87 -2.17
N GLU A 17 -0.15 14.74 -3.18
CA GLU A 17 0.40 16.08 -3.05
C GLU A 17 -0.43 16.93 -2.05
N ILE A 18 -1.75 16.89 -2.13
CA ILE A 18 -2.65 17.60 -1.19
C ILE A 18 -2.49 17.07 0.25
N ALA A 19 -2.44 15.76 0.42
CA ALA A 19 -2.32 15.11 1.73
C ALA A 19 -0.93 15.29 2.34
N ASN A 20 0.11 15.33 1.50
CA ASN A 20 1.48 15.60 1.92
C ASN A 20 1.64 17.06 2.38
N ASP A 21 1.10 18.02 1.63
CA ASP A 21 1.13 19.43 2.00
C ASP A 21 0.34 19.72 3.28
N ALA A 22 -0.75 19.00 3.50
CA ALA A 22 -1.58 19.10 4.70
C ALA A 22 -1.08 18.25 5.89
N GLY A 23 -0.12 17.36 5.69
CA GLY A 23 0.36 16.42 6.71
C GLY A 23 -0.67 15.36 7.13
N THR A 24 -1.69 15.10 6.31
CA THR A 24 -2.81 14.17 6.60
C THR A 24 -2.68 12.83 5.85
N LEU A 25 -1.46 12.44 5.46
CA LEU A 25 -1.17 11.21 4.71
C LEU A 25 -1.75 9.95 5.35
N THR A 26 -1.71 9.84 6.68
CA THR A 26 -2.23 8.67 7.41
C THR A 26 -3.75 8.58 7.33
N ASP A 27 -4.44 9.72 7.49
CA ASP A 27 -5.90 9.77 7.46
C ASP A 27 -6.43 9.49 6.05
N TRP A 28 -5.74 10.01 5.03
CA TRP A 28 -6.03 9.73 3.62
C TRP A 28 -5.78 8.28 3.25
N SER A 29 -4.67 7.70 3.71
CA SER A 29 -4.36 6.27 3.54
C SER A 29 -5.47 5.38 4.11
N ALA A 30 -5.90 5.62 5.36
CA ALA A 30 -6.98 4.88 5.98
C ALA A 30 -8.31 5.03 5.22
N SER A 31 -8.63 6.26 4.83
CA SER A 31 -9.84 6.58 4.07
C SER A 31 -9.89 5.90 2.70
N LEU A 32 -8.78 5.96 1.95
CA LEU A 32 -8.66 5.32 0.64
C LEU A 32 -8.65 3.80 0.74
N ALA A 33 -8.08 3.23 1.80
CA ALA A 33 -8.11 1.78 2.03
C ALA A 33 -9.54 1.27 2.25
N ILE A 34 -10.33 1.99 3.06
CA ILE A 34 -11.76 1.69 3.26
C ILE A 34 -12.51 1.81 1.94
N ALA A 35 -12.28 2.89 1.20
CA ALA A 35 -12.95 3.11 -0.07
C ALA A 35 -12.60 2.04 -1.12
N GLY A 36 -11.33 1.63 -1.19
CA GLY A 36 -10.86 0.55 -2.04
C GLY A 36 -11.46 -0.81 -1.67
N GLN A 37 -11.70 -1.08 -0.38
CA GLN A 37 -12.38 -2.31 0.07
C GLN A 37 -13.85 -2.31 -0.33
N LEU A 38 -14.57 -1.20 -0.08
CA LEU A 38 -15.99 -1.08 -0.42
C LEU A 38 -16.25 -1.17 -1.93
N LEU A 39 -15.36 -0.60 -2.73
CA LEU A 39 -15.43 -0.64 -4.19
C LEU A 39 -14.75 -1.88 -4.79
N GLY A 40 -14.22 -2.77 -3.95
CA GLY A 40 -13.88 -4.13 -4.33
C GLY A 40 -15.14 -5.00 -4.54
N ASP A 41 -16.28 -4.61 -3.97
CA ASP A 41 -17.55 -5.31 -4.18
C ASP A 41 -18.13 -5.01 -5.57
N ARG A 42 -18.14 -6.04 -6.41
CA ARG A 42 -18.62 -5.96 -7.80
C ARG A 42 -20.05 -5.43 -7.91
N ASN A 43 -20.93 -5.79 -6.98
CA ASN A 43 -22.31 -5.32 -6.95
C ASN A 43 -22.40 -3.80 -6.77
N LEU A 44 -21.48 -3.22 -5.99
CA LEU A 44 -21.45 -1.80 -5.69
C LEU A 44 -20.90 -1.02 -6.88
N VAL A 45 -19.87 -1.55 -7.55
CA VAL A 45 -19.34 -1.00 -8.81
C VAL A 45 -20.39 -1.05 -9.92
N GLU A 46 -21.13 -2.16 -10.04
CA GLU A 46 -22.20 -2.32 -11.04
C GLU A 46 -23.37 -1.38 -10.77
N TYR A 47 -23.76 -1.21 -9.51
CA TYR A 47 -24.76 -0.21 -9.12
C TYR A 47 -24.30 1.20 -9.47
N LEU A 48 -23.05 1.56 -9.20
CA LEU A 48 -22.52 2.90 -9.55
C LEU A 48 -22.39 3.12 -11.06
N GLY A 49 -22.29 2.06 -11.86
CA GLY A 49 -22.29 2.13 -13.32
C GLY A 49 -23.67 2.27 -13.96
N ASP A 50 -24.75 2.26 -13.16
CA ASP A 50 -26.12 2.34 -13.67
C ASP A 50 -26.41 3.75 -14.23
N PRO A 51 -26.75 3.88 -15.54
CA PRO A 51 -27.05 5.16 -16.16
C PRO A 51 -28.33 5.84 -15.65
N GLU A 52 -29.19 5.14 -14.89
CA GLU A 52 -30.37 5.75 -14.25
C GLU A 52 -30.02 6.56 -12.98
N LEU A 53 -28.80 6.41 -12.44
CA LEU A 53 -28.34 7.16 -11.27
C LEU A 53 -27.69 8.48 -11.68
N SER A 54 -28.27 9.60 -11.23
CA SER A 54 -27.64 10.92 -11.38
C SER A 54 -26.38 11.05 -10.52
N ASP A 55 -25.46 11.90 -10.96
CA ASP A 55 -24.19 12.14 -10.28
C ASP A 55 -24.39 12.62 -8.84
N GLU A 56 -25.43 13.41 -8.57
CA GLU A 56 -25.78 13.84 -7.20
C GLU A 56 -26.18 12.68 -6.30
N ARG A 57 -26.98 11.74 -6.82
CA ARG A 57 -27.42 10.55 -6.05
C ARG A 57 -26.26 9.60 -5.81
N ARG A 58 -25.37 9.44 -6.78
CA ARG A 58 -24.12 8.66 -6.63
C ARG A 58 -23.24 9.27 -5.54
N PHE A 59 -23.11 10.60 -5.52
CA PHE A 59 -22.37 11.31 -4.49
C PHE A 59 -22.99 11.14 -3.11
N GLU A 60 -24.29 11.38 -2.95
CA GLU A 60 -24.98 11.19 -1.66
C GLU A 60 -24.85 9.76 -1.14
N PHE A 61 -24.98 8.77 -2.02
CA PHE A 61 -24.83 7.36 -1.65
C PHE A 61 -23.40 7.05 -1.18
N LEU A 62 -22.39 7.49 -1.94
CA LEU A 62 -20.98 7.25 -1.61
C LEU A 62 -20.57 8.01 -0.34
N SER A 63 -20.93 9.28 -0.20
CA SER A 63 -20.66 10.06 1.01
C SER A 63 -21.30 9.43 2.24
N GLY A 64 -22.56 8.99 2.15
CA GLY A 64 -23.23 8.29 3.26
C GLY A 64 -22.63 6.91 3.57
N LEU A 65 -22.08 6.23 2.57
CA LEU A 65 -21.38 4.97 2.77
C LEU A 65 -20.02 5.19 3.47
N PHE A 66 -19.26 6.19 3.04
CA PHE A 66 -17.96 6.52 3.63
C PHE A 66 -18.09 7.08 5.05
N ASP A 67 -19.13 7.86 5.32
CA ASP A 67 -19.48 8.31 6.68
C ASP A 67 -19.69 7.12 7.62
N LYS A 68 -20.55 6.17 7.21
CA LYS A 68 -20.78 4.92 7.98
C LYS A 68 -19.55 4.04 8.12
N ALA A 69 -18.67 4.07 7.14
CA ALA A 69 -17.44 3.29 7.15
C ALA A 69 -16.31 3.95 7.97
N GLY A 70 -16.53 5.15 8.53
CA GLY A 70 -15.56 5.84 9.37
C GLY A 70 -14.47 6.56 8.58
N SER A 71 -14.78 7.02 7.36
CA SER A 71 -13.88 7.84 6.54
C SER A 71 -14.39 9.28 6.45
N PRO A 72 -14.18 10.12 7.49
CA PRO A 72 -14.70 11.48 7.54
C PRO A 72 -14.16 12.38 6.41
N LEU A 73 -12.95 12.08 5.91
CA LEU A 73 -12.38 12.80 4.77
C LEU A 73 -13.21 12.62 3.49
N LEU A 74 -13.72 11.41 3.24
CA LEU A 74 -14.53 11.07 2.07
C LEU A 74 -16.04 11.21 2.34
N ALA A 75 -16.46 11.36 3.60
CA ALA A 75 -17.85 11.52 4.02
C ALA A 75 -18.47 12.86 3.63
N GLY A 76 -17.66 13.86 3.26
CA GLY A 76 -18.13 15.19 2.88
C GLY A 76 -17.72 16.32 3.82
N ASP A 77 -17.11 15.98 4.97
CA ASP A 77 -16.65 16.97 5.95
C ASP A 77 -15.39 17.72 5.48
N ASP A 78 -14.55 17.06 4.68
CA ASP A 78 -13.41 17.70 4.03
C ASP A 78 -13.76 18.15 2.59
N LYS A 79 -13.36 19.38 2.27
CA LYS A 79 -13.57 19.99 0.95
C LYS A 79 -12.76 19.25 -0.11
N ASN A 80 -11.57 18.75 0.24
CA ASN A 80 -10.72 18.03 -0.70
C ASN A 80 -11.29 16.64 -1.03
N GLY A 81 -11.76 15.89 -0.03
CA GLY A 81 -12.43 14.60 -0.25
C GLY A 81 -13.75 14.70 -1.00
N SER A 82 -14.57 15.71 -0.68
CA SER A 82 -15.80 16.00 -1.43
C SER A 82 -15.54 16.29 -2.90
N ASN A 83 -14.54 17.14 -3.19
CA ASN A 83 -14.17 17.47 -4.57
C ASN A 83 -13.59 16.26 -5.30
N PHE A 84 -12.79 15.45 -4.61
CA PHE A 84 -12.23 14.23 -5.17
C PHE A 84 -13.31 13.24 -5.58
N LEU A 85 -14.29 12.97 -4.71
CA LEU A 85 -15.40 12.08 -5.03
C LEU A 85 -16.26 12.60 -6.17
N LYS A 86 -16.61 13.89 -6.17
CA LYS A 86 -17.35 14.50 -7.28
C LYS A 86 -16.62 14.32 -8.60
N LEU A 87 -15.32 14.59 -8.61
CA LEU A 87 -14.51 14.47 -9.82
C LEU A 87 -14.43 13.03 -10.33
N LEU A 88 -14.36 12.05 -9.43
CA LEU A 88 -14.41 10.63 -9.81
C LEU A 88 -15.77 10.22 -10.37
N ILE A 89 -16.86 10.73 -9.80
CA ILE A 89 -18.22 10.44 -10.26
C ILE A 89 -18.47 11.07 -11.64
N GLU A 90 -18.12 12.36 -11.81
CA GLU A 90 -18.26 13.09 -13.08
C GLU A 90 -17.48 12.43 -14.23
N ASN A 91 -16.36 11.78 -13.91
CA ASN A 91 -15.54 11.07 -14.91
C ASN A 91 -15.91 9.58 -15.05
N ASP A 92 -16.94 9.09 -14.37
CA ASP A 92 -17.36 7.68 -14.31
C ASP A 92 -16.21 6.74 -13.88
N ARG A 93 -15.35 7.25 -12.98
CA ARG A 93 -14.11 6.63 -12.49
C ARG A 93 -14.21 6.16 -11.04
N ALA A 94 -15.42 6.02 -10.49
CA ALA A 94 -15.60 5.47 -9.15
C ALA A 94 -15.05 4.03 -9.04
N GLY A 95 -15.11 3.25 -10.11
CA GLY A 95 -14.57 1.88 -10.12
C GLY A 95 -13.04 1.75 -10.01
N VAL A 96 -12.28 2.84 -10.16
CA VAL A 96 -10.80 2.81 -10.08
C VAL A 96 -10.23 3.18 -8.71
N LEU A 97 -11.08 3.40 -7.71
CA LEU A 97 -10.62 3.68 -6.34
C LEU A 97 -9.72 2.59 -5.73
N PRO A 98 -9.94 1.28 -5.97
CA PRO A 98 -9.02 0.25 -5.48
C PRO A 98 -7.59 0.43 -6.02
N GLU A 99 -7.44 0.75 -7.31
CA GLU A 99 -6.13 1.04 -7.89
C GLU A 99 -5.55 2.35 -7.36
N ILE A 100 -6.38 3.40 -7.14
CA ILE A 100 -5.93 4.66 -6.55
C ILE A 100 -5.37 4.45 -5.15
N SER A 101 -6.03 3.64 -4.31
CA SER A 101 -5.57 3.29 -2.97
C SER A 101 -4.19 2.61 -3.01
N ALA A 102 -3.98 1.65 -3.91
CA ALA A 102 -2.70 0.97 -4.06
C ALA A 102 -1.57 1.92 -4.49
N HIS A 103 -1.84 2.84 -5.43
CA HIS A 103 -0.85 3.84 -5.83
C HIS A 103 -0.55 4.86 -4.74
N PHE A 104 -1.57 5.27 -3.98
CA PHE A 104 -1.37 6.19 -2.86
C PHE A 104 -0.48 5.59 -1.79
N GLU A 105 -0.69 4.32 -1.42
CA GLU A 105 0.19 3.59 -0.49
C GLU A 105 1.63 3.51 -1.02
N ALA A 106 1.82 3.23 -2.31
CA ALA A 106 3.14 3.20 -2.91
C ALA A 106 3.85 4.58 -2.84
N LEU A 107 3.13 5.67 -3.12
CA LEU A 107 3.66 7.03 -3.02
C LEU A 107 3.96 7.44 -1.59
N LYS A 108 3.09 7.07 -0.65
CA LYS A 108 3.31 7.27 0.79
C LYS A 108 4.56 6.54 1.25
N ALA A 109 4.74 5.28 0.87
CA ALA A 109 5.95 4.51 1.17
C ALA A 109 7.21 5.17 0.57
N GLU A 110 7.12 5.73 -0.63
CA GLU A 110 8.24 6.44 -1.27
C GLU A 110 8.65 7.71 -0.49
N VAL A 111 7.68 8.52 -0.04
CA VAL A 111 7.95 9.76 0.71
C VAL A 111 8.30 9.54 2.17
N GLU A 112 7.69 8.54 2.83
CA GLU A 112 8.14 8.07 4.15
C GLU A 112 9.55 7.45 4.07
N ASN A 113 10.15 7.33 2.87
CA ASN A 113 11.37 6.59 2.63
C ASN A 113 11.28 5.19 3.25
N SER A 114 10.09 4.60 3.29
CA SER A 114 9.85 3.30 3.90
C SER A 114 10.05 2.24 2.83
N VAL A 115 11.12 1.45 2.95
CA VAL A 115 11.33 0.28 2.08
C VAL A 115 10.65 -0.92 2.73
N ASP A 116 9.76 -1.57 1.99
CA ASP A 116 9.21 -2.86 2.42
C ASP A 116 10.33 -3.92 2.38
N ALA A 117 10.68 -4.45 3.55
CA ALA A 117 11.63 -5.54 3.68
C ALA A 117 10.89 -6.81 4.13
N VAL A 118 10.88 -7.83 3.30
CA VAL A 118 10.41 -9.17 3.64
C VAL A 118 11.57 -9.93 4.29
N VAL A 119 11.43 -10.29 5.56
CA VAL A 119 12.40 -11.11 6.28
C VAL A 119 11.85 -12.52 6.40
N THR A 120 12.39 -13.43 5.59
CA THR A 120 12.09 -14.85 5.65
C THR A 120 13.05 -15.52 6.62
N SER A 121 12.54 -16.15 7.66
CA SER A 121 13.33 -16.78 8.72
C SER A 121 12.85 -18.19 9.04
N ALA A 122 13.77 -19.06 9.47
CA ALA A 122 13.43 -20.43 9.87
C ALA A 122 12.63 -20.51 11.19
N VAL A 123 12.70 -19.47 12.01
CA VAL A 123 12.09 -19.39 13.34
C VAL A 123 11.52 -18.00 13.51
N ALA A 124 10.39 -17.89 14.22
CA ALA A 124 9.81 -16.60 14.57
C ALA A 124 10.86 -15.68 15.25
N LEU A 125 11.08 -14.51 14.67
CA LEU A 125 12.02 -13.51 15.18
C LEU A 125 11.44 -12.81 16.41
N SER A 126 12.27 -12.54 17.42
CA SER A 126 11.85 -11.71 18.56
C SER A 126 11.74 -10.24 18.16
N LYS A 127 10.98 -9.45 18.94
CA LYS A 127 10.88 -8.00 18.71
C LYS A 127 12.24 -7.31 18.77
N GLU A 128 13.13 -7.73 19.68
CA GLU A 128 14.48 -7.13 19.75
C GLU A 128 15.29 -7.39 18.47
N GLN A 129 15.16 -8.59 17.89
CA GLN A 129 15.85 -8.93 16.64
C GLN A 129 15.30 -8.13 15.45
N LEU A 130 13.97 -7.92 15.41
CA LEU A 130 13.35 -7.10 14.37
C LEU A 130 13.81 -5.64 14.46
N ASP A 131 13.91 -5.07 15.66
CA ASP A 131 14.40 -3.70 15.85
C ASP A 131 15.89 -3.57 15.49
N GLU A 132 16.71 -4.58 15.78
CA GLU A 132 18.13 -4.60 15.41
C GLU A 132 18.32 -4.71 13.89
N ILE A 133 17.50 -5.53 13.22
CA ILE A 133 17.46 -5.65 11.75
C ILE A 133 16.97 -4.34 11.14
N ALA A 134 15.91 -3.73 11.66
CA ALA A 134 15.39 -2.44 11.20
C ALA A 134 16.45 -1.35 11.32
N THR A 135 17.16 -1.28 12.44
CA THR A 135 18.24 -0.30 12.68
C THR A 135 19.41 -0.52 11.71
N SER A 136 19.79 -1.78 11.49
CA SER A 136 20.87 -2.15 10.58
C SER A 136 20.52 -1.86 9.13
N LEU A 137 19.30 -2.18 8.70
CA LEU A 137 18.80 -1.87 7.37
C LEU A 137 18.64 -0.36 7.18
N LYS A 138 18.17 0.37 8.18
CA LYS A 138 18.08 1.84 8.16
C LYS A 138 19.45 2.49 7.99
N LYS A 139 20.49 1.99 8.68
CA LYS A 139 21.87 2.45 8.48
C LYS A 139 22.41 2.16 7.08
N ARG A 140 22.05 1.00 6.51
CA ARG A 140 22.62 0.50 5.26
C ARG A 140 21.91 1.04 4.00
N LEU A 141 20.60 1.25 4.09
CA LEU A 141 19.75 1.77 3.03
C LEU A 141 19.47 3.28 3.18
N GLY A 142 19.72 3.86 4.35
CA GLY A 142 19.45 5.28 4.64
C GLY A 142 17.97 5.64 4.71
N ARG A 143 17.11 4.64 4.92
CA ARG A 143 15.65 4.68 4.71
C ARG A 143 14.93 4.00 5.87
N GLU A 144 13.72 4.45 6.20
CA GLU A 144 12.85 3.71 7.13
C GLU A 144 12.52 2.34 6.50
N VAL A 145 12.30 1.31 7.30
CA VAL A 145 12.09 -0.05 6.76
C VAL A 145 10.88 -0.66 7.43
N ARG A 146 9.85 -0.95 6.63
CA ARG A 146 8.67 -1.68 7.09
C ARG A 146 8.96 -3.16 6.93
N ILE A 147 9.16 -3.85 8.06
CA ILE A 147 9.53 -5.26 8.06
C ILE A 147 8.27 -6.13 8.05
N THR A 148 8.13 -6.97 7.03
CA THR A 148 7.16 -8.07 6.99
C THR A 148 7.89 -9.37 7.25
N THR A 149 7.46 -10.13 8.26
CA THR A 149 8.12 -11.41 8.62
C THR A 149 7.38 -12.59 8.02
N GLU A 150 8.10 -13.44 7.31
CA GLU A 150 7.62 -14.74 6.84
C GLU A 150 8.43 -15.86 7.50
N ILE A 151 7.76 -16.95 7.89
CA ILE A 151 8.41 -18.13 8.46
C ILE A 151 8.47 -19.20 7.38
N ASP A 152 9.68 -19.64 7.05
CA ASP A 152 9.93 -20.73 6.11
C ASP A 152 10.76 -21.82 6.80
N GLU A 153 10.08 -22.89 7.21
CA GLU A 153 10.67 -24.04 7.89
C GLU A 153 11.65 -24.84 7.01
N THR A 154 11.67 -24.60 5.69
CA THR A 154 12.64 -25.24 4.79
C THR A 154 14.05 -24.64 4.91
N LEU A 155 14.18 -23.46 5.53
CA LEU A 155 15.48 -22.94 5.91
C LEU A 155 16.04 -23.73 7.10
N ILE A 156 17.12 -24.47 6.85
CA ILE A 156 17.90 -25.20 7.87
C ILE A 156 18.46 -24.26 8.96
N GLY A 157 18.57 -22.96 8.64
CA GLY A 157 18.89 -21.89 9.59
C GLY A 157 19.38 -20.60 8.91
N GLY A 158 19.14 -19.47 9.55
CA GLY A 158 19.45 -18.12 9.06
C GLY A 158 18.22 -17.34 8.60
N ALA A 159 18.44 -16.12 8.10
CA ALA A 159 17.39 -15.23 7.60
C ALA A 159 17.74 -14.73 6.19
N VAL A 160 16.74 -14.64 5.33
CA VAL A 160 16.80 -14.01 4.01
C VAL A 160 16.00 -12.72 4.09
N ILE A 161 16.66 -11.60 3.82
CA ILE A 161 16.03 -10.28 3.84
C ILE A 161 15.91 -9.81 2.39
N ARG A 162 14.70 -9.55 1.92
CA ARG A 162 14.41 -8.97 0.62
C ARG A 162 13.84 -7.58 0.81
N ALA A 163 14.61 -6.55 0.50
CA ALA A 163 14.20 -5.15 0.56
C ALA A 163 14.16 -4.56 -0.85
N GLY A 164 12.96 -4.53 -1.47
CA GLY A 164 12.80 -4.20 -2.89
C GLY A 164 13.64 -5.12 -3.78
N ASP A 165 14.59 -4.53 -4.53
CA ASP A 165 15.53 -5.24 -5.42
C ASP A 165 16.76 -5.82 -4.70
N VAL A 166 16.97 -5.49 -3.43
CA VAL A 166 18.14 -5.93 -2.66
C VAL A 166 17.80 -7.20 -1.88
N VAL A 167 18.42 -8.31 -2.25
CA VAL A 167 18.34 -9.59 -1.51
C VAL A 167 19.61 -9.78 -0.70
N ILE A 168 19.46 -9.87 0.62
CA ILE A 168 20.51 -10.23 1.57
C ILE A 168 20.20 -11.64 2.08
N ASP A 169 20.91 -12.63 1.56
CA ASP A 169 20.78 -14.02 1.99
C ASP A 169 21.81 -14.33 3.08
N GLY A 170 21.34 -14.45 4.32
CA GLY A 170 22.12 -14.87 5.48
C GLY A 170 21.93 -16.36 5.84
N SER A 171 21.35 -17.17 4.96
CA SER A 171 21.05 -18.58 5.24
C SER A 171 22.32 -19.44 5.32
N LEU A 172 22.26 -20.50 6.14
CA LEU A 172 23.31 -21.52 6.21
C LEU A 172 23.54 -22.20 4.85
N ARG A 173 22.48 -22.29 4.03
CA ARG A 173 22.55 -22.82 2.66
C ARG A 173 23.47 -21.98 1.78
N ALA A 174 23.38 -20.66 1.85
CA ALA A 174 24.26 -19.76 1.11
C ALA A 174 25.72 -19.90 1.55
N ARG A 175 25.99 -20.03 2.86
CA ARG A 175 27.35 -20.24 3.38
C ARG A 175 27.95 -21.57 2.93
N LEU A 176 27.17 -22.65 2.94
CA LEU A 176 27.61 -23.97 2.47
C LEU A 176 27.88 -23.98 0.96
N ASN A 177 27.00 -23.36 0.17
CA ASN A 177 27.22 -23.21 -1.28
C ASN A 177 28.47 -22.35 -1.59
N GLY A 178 28.72 -21.30 -0.82
CA GLY A 178 29.93 -20.50 -0.94
C GLY A 178 31.20 -21.30 -0.69
N LEU A 179 31.21 -22.15 0.35
CA LEU A 179 32.31 -23.07 0.65
C LEU A 179 32.49 -24.13 -0.43
N ALA A 180 31.41 -24.74 -0.91
CA ALA A 180 31.47 -25.72 -2.00
C ALA A 180 32.07 -25.10 -3.26
N ASN A 181 31.64 -23.91 -3.66
CA ASN A 181 32.21 -23.20 -4.81
C ASN A 181 33.69 -22.83 -4.62
N ALA A 182 34.12 -22.50 -3.40
CA ALA A 182 35.52 -22.19 -3.11
C ALA A 182 36.43 -23.43 -3.14
N LEU A 183 35.88 -24.62 -2.84
CA LEU A 183 36.60 -25.89 -2.87
C LEU A 183 36.61 -26.57 -4.25
N THR A 184 35.70 -26.17 -5.15
CA THR A 184 35.59 -26.71 -6.51
C THR A 184 36.35 -25.87 -7.55
N LYS A 185 37.04 -24.80 -7.11
CA LYS A 185 37.80 -23.90 -7.96
C LYS A 185 39.31 -24.07 -7.77
#